data_AF-A0A922WTZ4-F1
#
_entry.id   AF-A0A922WTZ4-F1
#
_cell.length_a   1.000
_cell.length_b   1.000
_cell.length_c   1.000
_cell.angle_alpha   90.00
_cell.angle_beta   90.00
_cell.angle_gamma   90.00
#
_symmetry.space_group_name_H-M   'P 1'
#
loop_
_entity.id
_entity.type
_entity.pdbx_description
1 polymer ?
#
loop_
_entity_poly.entity_id
_entity_poly.type
_entity_poly.pdbx_seq_one_letter_code
_entity_poly.pdbx_strand_id
1 'polypeptide(L)'
;MKLRLQFAAAILTAGALALPMGSQAQAPMPKPERVQFAKGTSSKAIKGTLKGDQSRTFLVNLRAGQKMTVKLVSNNASANFNVTGPGAMEAMFIGSVSGNEFVDTIPSSGDYKIDLFLMRNAARRNESVSFTITIGATG
;
A
#
# COMPACT_ATOMS: atom_id res chain seq x y z
N MET A 1 -0.73 20.49 79.33
CA MET A 1 0.23 19.44 79.73
C MET A 1 1.28 19.35 78.63
N LYS A 2 2.56 19.57 78.95
CA LYS A 2 3.69 19.46 77.98
C LYS A 2 4.01 17.98 77.76
N LEU A 3 4.28 17.56 76.52
CA LEU A 3 5.21 16.45 76.26
C LEU A 3 5.87 16.63 74.87
N ARG A 4 7.19 16.42 74.84
CA ARG A 4 8.10 16.60 73.70
C ARG A 4 8.47 15.23 73.08
N LEU A 5 9.14 15.30 71.91
CA LEU A 5 10.09 14.33 71.30
C LEU A 5 9.45 13.12 70.56
N GLN A 6 9.85 12.63 69.36
CA GLN A 6 11.00 12.83 68.46
C GLN A 6 10.65 12.53 66.97
N PHE A 7 11.58 12.97 66.11
CA PHE A 7 11.78 12.77 64.68
C PHE A 7 11.51 11.36 64.10
N ALA A 8 10.95 11.32 62.88
CA ALA A 8 11.48 10.53 61.77
C ALA A 8 10.86 11.05 60.45
N ALA A 9 11.71 11.56 59.55
CA ALA A 9 11.34 11.93 58.20
C ALA A 9 11.22 10.67 57.34
N ALA A 10 10.12 10.52 56.61
CA ALA A 10 10.00 9.57 55.51
C ALA A 10 9.62 10.35 54.25
N ILE A 11 10.64 10.64 53.42
CA ILE A 11 10.46 11.21 52.09
C ILE A 11 9.99 10.07 51.19
N LEU A 12 8.70 10.07 50.84
CA LEU A 12 8.14 9.21 49.80
C LEU A 12 8.32 9.91 48.45
N THR A 13 9.41 9.61 47.74
CA THR A 13 9.55 9.91 46.31
C THR A 13 8.64 8.99 45.50
N ALA A 14 7.53 9.53 45.00
CA ALA A 14 6.71 8.85 44.00
C ALA A 14 7.43 8.89 42.64
N GLY A 15 7.96 7.75 42.20
CA GLY A 15 8.62 7.59 40.90
C GLY A 15 7.60 7.59 39.75
N ALA A 16 7.74 8.52 38.81
CA ALA A 16 7.00 8.52 37.55
C ALA A 16 7.57 7.42 36.63
N LEU A 17 6.77 6.39 36.35
CA LEU A 17 7.05 5.37 35.34
C LEU A 17 6.89 6.00 33.95
N ALA A 18 7.99 6.44 33.35
CA ALA A 18 8.04 6.78 31.94
C ALA A 18 7.96 5.48 31.11
N LEU A 19 6.80 5.19 30.51
CA LEU A 19 6.68 4.12 29.53
C LEU A 19 7.44 4.55 28.26
N PRO A 20 8.35 3.71 27.72
CA PRO A 20 8.99 4.01 26.45
C PRO A 20 7.92 4.00 25.36
N MET A 21 7.67 5.14 24.72
CA MET A 21 6.93 5.18 23.46
C MET A 21 7.80 4.45 22.43
N GLY A 22 7.52 3.17 22.21
CA GLY A 22 8.14 2.39 21.15
C GLY A 22 7.86 3.07 19.82
N SER A 23 8.90 3.63 19.21
CA SER A 23 8.82 4.11 17.83
C SER A 23 8.60 2.89 16.95
N GLN A 24 7.38 2.70 16.46
CA GLN A 24 7.07 1.68 15.47
C GLN A 24 7.86 2.06 14.21
N ALA A 25 9.00 1.42 13.98
CA ALA A 25 9.75 1.62 12.75
C ALA A 25 8.87 1.15 11.58
N GLN A 26 8.35 2.11 10.80
CA GLN A 26 7.63 1.80 9.58
C GLN A 26 8.60 1.04 8.66
N ALA A 27 8.29 -0.21 8.30
CA ALA A 27 9.11 -0.95 7.37
C ALA A 27 9.28 -0.14 6.07
N PRO A 28 10.48 -0.10 5.45
CA PRO A 28 10.69 0.63 4.21
C PRO A 28 9.67 0.20 3.16
N MET A 29 8.95 1.15 2.55
CA MET A 29 8.04 0.81 1.46
C MET A 29 8.84 0.17 0.32
N PRO A 30 8.35 -0.94 -0.27
CA PRO A 30 9.02 -1.55 -1.41
C PRO A 30 9.22 -0.54 -2.54
N LYS A 31 10.39 -0.57 -3.18
CA LYS A 31 10.64 0.25 -4.38
C LYS A 31 9.64 -0.12 -5.49
N PRO A 32 9.10 0.85 -6.24
CA PRO A 32 8.23 0.55 -7.37
C PRO A 32 8.90 -0.37 -8.40
N GLU A 33 8.16 -1.34 -8.92
CA GLU A 33 8.59 -2.22 -10.01
C GLU A 33 8.27 -1.57 -11.36
N ARG A 34 9.30 -1.32 -12.19
CA ARG A 34 9.07 -0.86 -13.56
C ARG A 34 8.63 -2.02 -14.45
N VAL A 35 7.47 -1.85 -15.07
CA VAL A 35 6.88 -2.80 -16.01
C VAL A 35 7.36 -2.46 -17.42
N GLN A 36 7.97 -3.45 -18.06
CA GLN A 36 8.35 -3.42 -19.47
C GLN A 36 7.75 -4.63 -20.16
N PHE A 37 7.24 -4.44 -21.37
CA PHE A 37 6.73 -5.52 -22.20
C PHE A 37 7.86 -6.16 -22.99
N ALA A 38 7.81 -7.48 -23.15
CA ALA A 38 8.75 -8.18 -24.02
C ALA A 38 8.57 -7.71 -25.47
N LYS A 39 9.63 -7.81 -26.28
CA LYS A 39 9.58 -7.46 -27.70
C LYS A 39 8.42 -8.19 -28.40
N GLY A 40 7.58 -7.45 -29.10
CA GLY A 40 6.42 -7.99 -29.81
C GLY A 40 5.20 -8.27 -28.92
N THR A 41 5.24 -7.92 -27.64
CA THR A 41 4.10 -8.07 -26.72
C THR A 41 3.59 -6.70 -26.26
N SER A 42 2.30 -6.66 -25.91
CA SER A 42 1.60 -5.47 -25.42
C SER A 42 1.12 -5.62 -23.98
N SER A 43 1.55 -6.68 -23.28
CA SER A 43 1.16 -6.93 -21.89
C SER A 43 2.19 -7.73 -21.11
N LYS A 44 2.11 -7.65 -19.78
CA LYS A 44 2.89 -8.46 -18.84
C LYS A 44 1.97 -8.94 -17.73
N ALA A 45 1.98 -10.25 -17.47
CA ALA A 45 1.35 -10.84 -16.30
C ALA A 45 2.37 -10.96 -15.16
N ILE A 46 2.00 -10.51 -13.96
CA ILE A 46 2.86 -10.53 -12.78
C ILE A 46 2.13 -11.32 -11.69
N LYS A 47 2.78 -12.38 -11.21
CA LYS A 47 2.27 -13.22 -10.12
C LYS A 47 2.98 -12.89 -8.82
N GLY A 48 2.29 -13.04 -7.70
CA GLY A 48 2.91 -12.84 -6.39
C GLY A 48 1.95 -13.09 -5.25
N THR A 49 2.42 -12.74 -4.05
CA THR A 49 1.64 -12.75 -2.83
C THR A 49 1.72 -11.40 -2.11
N LEU A 50 0.69 -11.06 -1.34
CA LEU A 50 0.73 -10.00 -0.34
C LEU A 50 0.30 -10.58 1.00
N LYS A 51 0.79 -10.00 2.09
CA LYS A 51 0.35 -10.29 3.45
C LYS A 51 0.20 -9.03 4.27
N GLY A 52 -0.91 -8.91 4.99
CA GLY A 52 -1.16 -7.77 5.87
C GLY A 52 -1.09 -6.43 5.15
N ASP A 53 -0.31 -5.49 5.68
CA ASP A 53 -0.11 -4.14 5.12
C ASP A 53 0.89 -4.08 3.95
N GLN A 54 1.34 -5.23 3.43
CA GLN A 54 2.17 -5.25 2.22
C GLN A 54 1.39 -4.72 1.02
N SER A 55 2.13 -3.99 0.17
CA SER A 55 1.65 -3.51 -1.12
C SER A 55 2.71 -3.71 -2.19
N ARG A 56 2.27 -3.63 -3.45
CA ARG A 56 3.13 -3.63 -4.63
C ARG A 56 2.77 -2.44 -5.50
N THR A 57 3.77 -1.63 -5.84
CA THR A 57 3.60 -0.52 -6.79
C THR A 57 4.26 -0.89 -8.10
N PHE A 58 3.51 -0.75 -9.20
CA PHE A 58 4.01 -0.94 -10.56
C PHE A 58 4.03 0.40 -11.31
N LEU A 59 5.09 0.66 -12.06
CA LEU A 59 5.21 1.80 -12.95
C LEU A 59 5.25 1.33 -14.39
N VAL A 60 4.29 1.77 -15.19
CA VAL A 60 4.26 1.52 -16.64
C VAL A 60 4.34 2.85 -17.38
N ASN A 61 5.32 3.01 -18.26
CA ASN A 61 5.44 4.20 -19.09
C ASN A 61 4.50 4.06 -20.28
N LEU A 62 3.58 5.01 -20.42
CA LEU A 62 2.56 5.01 -21.47
C LEU A 62 2.59 6.33 -22.22
N ARG A 63 2.08 6.30 -23.45
CA ARG A 63 1.90 7.47 -24.31
C ARG A 63 0.44 7.86 -24.35
N ALA A 64 0.18 9.16 -24.48
CA ALA A 64 -1.17 9.67 -24.74
C ALA A 64 -1.79 8.95 -25.96
N GLY A 65 -3.07 8.59 -25.86
CA GLY A 65 -3.82 7.88 -26.90
C GLY A 65 -3.70 6.36 -26.87
N GLN A 66 -2.77 5.77 -26.09
CA GLN A 66 -2.75 4.32 -25.89
C GLN A 66 -3.97 3.87 -25.07
N LYS A 67 -4.51 2.70 -25.37
CA LYS A 67 -5.47 2.03 -24.50
C LYS A 67 -4.73 1.17 -23.48
N MET A 68 -4.86 1.50 -22.20
CA MET A 68 -4.32 0.72 -21.09
C MET A 68 -5.34 -0.31 -20.61
N THR A 69 -4.86 -1.49 -20.22
CA THR A 69 -5.65 -2.51 -19.51
C THR A 69 -4.95 -2.93 -18.23
N VAL A 70 -5.69 -3.09 -17.14
CA VAL A 70 -5.21 -3.73 -15.91
C VAL A 70 -6.27 -4.70 -15.43
N LYS A 71 -5.87 -5.96 -15.18
CA LYS A 71 -6.77 -6.99 -14.68
C LYS A 71 -6.15 -7.69 -13.47
N LEU A 72 -6.90 -7.76 -12.37
CA LEU A 72 -6.50 -8.44 -11.15
C LEU A 72 -7.31 -9.73 -10.96
N VAL A 73 -6.61 -10.85 -10.86
CA VAL A 73 -7.17 -12.14 -10.44
C VAL A 73 -6.54 -12.51 -9.10
N SER A 74 -7.36 -12.84 -8.12
CA SER A 74 -6.92 -13.11 -6.75
C SER A 74 -7.82 -14.13 -6.06
N ASN A 75 -7.27 -14.85 -5.07
CA ASN A 75 -8.04 -15.71 -4.16
C ASN A 75 -8.63 -14.95 -2.96
N ASN A 76 -8.49 -13.63 -2.88
CA ASN A 76 -9.07 -12.79 -1.83
C ASN A 76 -9.72 -11.55 -2.44
N ALA A 77 -11.04 -11.39 -2.24
CA ALA A 77 -11.80 -10.24 -2.74
C ALA A 77 -11.36 -8.89 -2.14
N SER A 78 -10.60 -8.92 -1.05
CA SER A 78 -10.02 -7.72 -0.44
C SER A 78 -8.78 -7.21 -1.18
N ALA A 79 -8.20 -7.98 -2.11
CA ALA A 79 -7.12 -7.50 -2.95
C ALA A 79 -7.66 -6.56 -4.04
N ASN A 80 -7.12 -5.35 -4.07
CA ASN A 80 -7.59 -4.27 -4.95
C ASN A 80 -6.39 -3.50 -5.52
N PHE A 81 -6.61 -2.78 -6.61
CA PHE A 81 -5.61 -1.88 -7.17
C PHE A 81 -6.20 -0.53 -7.52
N ASN A 82 -5.37 0.51 -7.48
CA ASN A 82 -5.68 1.83 -7.99
C ASN A 82 -4.76 2.16 -9.17
N VAL A 83 -5.24 2.98 -10.11
CA VAL A 83 -4.42 3.53 -11.21
C VAL A 83 -4.36 5.05 -11.07
N THR A 84 -3.15 5.58 -11.02
CA THR A 84 -2.90 7.03 -10.90
C THR A 84 -2.02 7.49 -12.07
N GLY A 85 -2.45 8.56 -12.74
CA GLY A 85 -1.69 9.15 -13.84
C GLY A 85 -0.46 9.93 -13.38
N PRO A 86 0.44 10.29 -14.30
CA PRO A 86 1.64 11.06 -13.99
C PRO A 86 1.28 12.44 -13.42
N GLY A 87 1.80 12.75 -12.24
CA GLY A 87 1.55 14.04 -11.55
C GLY A 87 0.12 14.22 -11.02
N ALA A 88 -0.76 13.23 -11.17
CA ALA A 88 -2.13 13.31 -10.66
C ALA A 88 -2.18 13.17 -9.14
N MET A 89 -3.04 13.97 -8.50
CA MET A 89 -3.32 13.87 -7.06
C MET A 89 -4.32 12.75 -6.75
N GLU A 90 -5.23 12.47 -7.69
CA GLU A 90 -6.29 11.48 -7.55
C GLU A 90 -6.08 10.31 -8.52
N ALA A 91 -6.53 9.13 -8.09
CA ALA A 91 -6.54 7.95 -8.94
C ALA A 91 -7.67 8.05 -9.97
N MET A 92 -7.36 7.74 -11.23
CA MET A 92 -8.37 7.61 -12.28
C MET A 92 -9.14 6.29 -12.20
N PHE A 93 -8.63 5.33 -11.44
CA PHE A 93 -9.31 4.08 -11.14
C PHE A 93 -9.11 3.69 -9.68
N ILE A 94 -10.21 3.35 -9.01
CA ILE A 94 -10.22 2.88 -7.62
C ILE A 94 -10.87 1.50 -7.59
N GLY A 95 -10.07 0.44 -7.47
CA GLY A 95 -10.56 -0.93 -7.61
C GLY A 95 -11.57 -1.35 -6.54
N SER A 96 -11.46 -0.79 -5.32
CA SER A 96 -12.43 -1.05 -4.26
C SER A 96 -13.83 -0.50 -4.53
N VAL A 97 -13.98 0.34 -5.56
CA VAL A 97 -15.26 0.92 -6.01
C VAL A 97 -15.64 0.36 -7.37
N SER A 98 -14.69 0.33 -8.31
CA SER A 98 -14.93 0.03 -9.72
C SER A 98 -14.70 -1.43 -10.11
N GLY A 99 -14.19 -2.27 -9.21
CA GLY A 99 -13.93 -3.69 -9.45
C GLY A 99 -12.47 -4.01 -9.76
N ASN A 100 -12.24 -5.16 -10.40
CA ASN A 100 -10.90 -5.75 -10.59
C ASN A 100 -10.37 -5.63 -12.02
N GLU A 101 -11.01 -4.83 -12.87
CA GLU A 101 -10.60 -4.59 -14.25
C GLU A 101 -10.70 -3.10 -14.59
N PHE A 102 -9.64 -2.58 -15.22
CA PHE A 102 -9.55 -1.22 -15.71
C PHE A 102 -9.21 -1.25 -17.19
N VAL A 103 -9.96 -0.48 -17.98
CA VAL A 103 -9.71 -0.27 -19.41
C VAL A 103 -10.01 1.19 -19.72
N ASP A 104 -9.01 1.94 -20.16
CA ASP A 104 -9.20 3.34 -20.53
C ASP A 104 -8.14 3.83 -21.53
N THR A 105 -8.42 4.93 -22.20
CA THR A 105 -7.48 5.64 -23.07
C THR A 105 -6.62 6.60 -22.24
N ILE A 106 -5.32 6.54 -22.43
CA ILE A 106 -4.34 7.31 -21.69
C ILE A 106 -4.41 8.79 -22.08
N PRO A 107 -4.73 9.71 -21.14
CA PRO A 107 -4.89 11.13 -21.45
C PRO A 107 -3.55 11.87 -21.63
N SER A 108 -2.47 11.36 -21.04
CA SER A 108 -1.17 12.04 -21.02
C SER A 108 -0.02 11.05 -21.01
N SER A 109 1.08 11.35 -21.71
CA SER A 109 2.27 10.50 -21.68
C SER A 109 2.99 10.58 -20.31
N GLY A 110 3.50 9.46 -19.82
CA GLY A 110 4.28 9.41 -18.58
C GLY A 110 4.17 8.07 -17.87
N ASP A 111 4.67 8.02 -16.65
CA ASP A 111 4.58 6.83 -15.81
C ASP A 111 3.23 6.79 -15.08
N TYR A 112 2.47 5.75 -15.37
CA TYR A 112 1.25 5.40 -14.67
C TYR A 112 1.58 4.49 -13.51
N LYS A 113 1.06 4.84 -12.33
CA LYS A 113 1.28 4.10 -11.10
C LYS A 113 0.09 3.19 -10.83
N ILE A 114 0.37 1.91 -10.62
CA ILE A 114 -0.62 0.90 -10.23
C ILE A 114 -0.26 0.41 -8.83
N ASP A 115 -1.08 0.75 -7.85
CA ASP A 115 -0.88 0.36 -6.46
C ASP A 115 -1.79 -0.82 -6.11
N LEU A 116 -1.22 -2.00 -5.87
CA LEU A 116 -1.90 -3.24 -5.49
C LEU A 116 -1.75 -3.47 -3.98
N PHE A 117 -2.87 -3.67 -3.29
CA PHE A 117 -2.92 -3.77 -1.83
C PHE A 117 -4.11 -4.62 -1.35
N LEU A 118 -4.12 -4.96 -0.05
CA LEU A 118 -5.29 -5.50 0.65
C LEU A 118 -6.09 -4.37 1.30
N MET A 119 -7.42 -4.43 1.24
CA MET A 119 -8.28 -3.54 2.01
C MET A 119 -7.94 -3.62 3.51
N ARG A 120 -8.09 -2.49 4.20
CA ARG A 120 -7.65 -2.29 5.59
C ARG A 120 -8.17 -3.35 6.56
N ASN A 121 -9.39 -3.86 6.37
CA ASN A 121 -9.97 -4.91 7.20
C ASN A 121 -9.19 -6.25 7.07
N ALA A 122 -8.85 -6.68 5.85
CA ALA A 122 -8.06 -7.89 5.60
C ALA A 122 -6.59 -7.71 6.01
N ALA A 123 -6.03 -6.53 5.72
CA ALA A 123 -4.66 -6.19 6.11
C ALA A 123 -4.46 -6.26 7.63
N ARG A 124 -5.39 -5.68 8.42
CA ARG A 124 -5.37 -5.75 9.89
C ARG A 124 -5.54 -7.17 10.45
N ARG A 125 -6.24 -8.05 9.73
CA ARG A 125 -6.32 -9.48 10.05
C ARG A 125 -5.08 -10.27 9.61
N ASN A 126 -4.06 -9.60 9.08
CA ASN A 126 -2.81 -10.19 8.59
C ASN A 126 -3.05 -11.29 7.54
N GLU A 127 -4.12 -11.15 6.74
CA GLU A 127 -4.46 -12.11 5.70
C GLU A 127 -3.37 -12.18 4.65
N SER A 128 -3.27 -13.34 4.00
CA SER A 128 -2.36 -13.58 2.88
C SER A 128 -3.18 -13.82 1.62
N VAL A 129 -2.69 -13.29 0.50
CA VAL A 129 -3.34 -13.38 -0.79
C VAL A 129 -2.35 -13.76 -1.87
N SER A 130 -2.75 -14.63 -2.78
CA SER A 130 -2.08 -14.87 -4.04
C SER A 130 -2.78 -14.09 -5.14
N PHE A 131 -2.00 -13.47 -6.02
CA PHE A 131 -2.54 -12.66 -7.11
C PHE A 131 -1.83 -12.92 -8.43
N THR A 132 -2.56 -12.64 -9.51
CA THR A 132 -2.01 -12.34 -10.83
C THR A 132 -2.56 -10.98 -11.25
N ILE A 133 -1.68 -10.02 -11.54
CA ILE A 133 -2.04 -8.74 -12.14
C ILE A 133 -1.48 -8.69 -13.56
N THR A 134 -2.35 -8.47 -14.54
CA THR A 134 -1.98 -8.35 -15.94
C THR A 134 -2.11 -6.89 -16.35
N ILE A 135 -1.02 -6.31 -16.83
CA ILE A 135 -0.94 -4.91 -17.26
C ILE A 135 -0.67 -4.91 -18.77
N GLY A 136 -1.49 -4.21 -19.54
CA GLY A 136 -1.33 -4.09 -20.98
C GLY A 136 -1.48 -2.66 -21.49
N ALA A 137 -0.94 -2.43 -22.68
CA ALA A 137 -1.15 -1.20 -23.44
C ALA A 137 -1.09 -1.47 -24.95
N THR A 138 -2.04 -0.92 -25.69
CA THR A 138 -2.12 -1.03 -27.16
C THR A 138 -2.37 0.33 -27.79
N GLY A 139 -1.98 0.51 -29.05
CA GLY A 139 -2.04 1.80 -29.75
C GLY A 139 -0.66 2.40 -29.88
#